data_AF-A0A0L7T712-F1
#
_entry.id   AF-A0A0L7T712-F1
#
_cell.length_a   1.000
_cell.length_b   1.000
_cell.length_c   1.000
_cell.angle_alpha   90.00
_cell.angle_beta   90.00
_cell.angle_gamma   90.00
#
_symmetry.space_group_name_H-M   'P 1'
#
loop_
_entity.id
_entity.type
_entity.pdbx_description
1 polymer ?
#
loop_
_entity_poly.entity_id
_entity_poly.type
_entity_poly.pdbx_seq_one_letter_code
_entity_poly.pdbx_strand_id
1 'polypeptide(L)' 'MRKRFIAGAVCPHCQEKDTLALWRENNVDVVECVKCGHQMREADKQVRDQVRTNEQVIGIFHPE' A
#
# COMPACT_ATOMS: atom_id res chain seq x y z
N MET A 1 18.16 7.75 6.98
CA MET A 1 17.41 6.78 6.15
C MET A 1 17.68 7.09 4.68
N ARG A 2 18.01 6.08 3.86
CA ARG A 2 18.21 6.28 2.40
C ARG A 2 16.91 5.96 1.67
N LYS A 3 16.30 6.97 1.04
CA LYS A 3 15.24 6.77 0.05
C LYS A 3 15.88 6.37 -1.29
N ARG A 4 15.32 5.38 -1.97
CA ARG A 4 15.73 4.90 -3.30
C ARG A 4 14.73 5.42 -4.33
N PHE A 5 15.20 5.95 -5.45
CA PHE A 5 14.31 6.29 -6.56
C PHE A 5 14.20 5.10 -7.51
N ILE A 6 12.98 4.82 -7.99
CA ILE A 6 12.73 3.73 -8.93
C ILE A 6 12.85 4.31 -10.35
N ALA A 7 14.01 4.09 -10.97
CA ALA A 7 14.26 4.53 -12.34
C ALA A 7 13.36 3.78 -13.34
N GLY A 8 12.75 4.50 -14.27
CA GLY A 8 11.87 3.96 -15.30
C GLY A 8 10.46 3.60 -14.84
N ALA A 9 10.14 3.80 -13.56
CA ALA A 9 8.79 3.55 -13.06
C ALA A 9 7.87 4.75 -13.31
N VAL A 10 6.67 4.45 -13.79
CA VAL A 10 5.61 5.42 -14.07
C VAL A 10 4.63 5.42 -12.91
N CYS A 11 4.32 6.60 -12.36
CA CYS A 11 3.26 6.71 -11.37
C CYS A 11 1.90 6.38 -12.01
N PRO A 12 1.11 5.41 -11.50
CA PRO A 12 -0.19 5.09 -12.09
C PRO A 12 -1.23 6.22 -11.92
N HIS A 13 -1.01 7.13 -10.98
CA HIS A 13 -1.95 8.22 -10.68
C HIS A 13 -1.74 9.46 -11.57
N CYS A 14 -0.50 9.86 -11.84
CA CYS A 14 -0.18 11.06 -12.63
C CYS A 14 0.58 10.75 -13.94
N GLN A 15 0.93 9.49 -14.19
CA GLN A 15 1.66 9.02 -15.38
C GLN A 15 3.06 9.61 -15.58
N GLU A 16 3.65 10.25 -14.56
CA GLU A 16 5.03 10.70 -14.64
C GLU A 16 6.04 9.59 -14.36
N LYS A 17 7.11 9.59 -15.16
CA LYS A 17 8.28 8.72 -15.04
C LYS A 17 9.24 9.24 -13.97
N ASP A 18 9.93 8.32 -13.31
CA ASP A 18 11.03 8.61 -12.37
C ASP A 18 10.61 9.43 -11.13
N THR A 19 9.33 9.37 -10.77
CA THR A 19 8.76 10.12 -9.65
C THR A 19 8.52 9.28 -8.39
N LEU A 20 8.74 7.96 -8.46
CA LEU A 20 8.47 7.04 -7.36
C LEU A 20 9.72 6.88 -6.47
N ALA A 21 9.58 7.26 -5.21
CA ALA A 21 10.55 7.08 -4.15
C ALA A 21 10.15 5.91 -3.26
N LEU A 22 11.03 4.92 -3.13
CA LEU A 22 10.87 3.75 -2.27
C LEU A 22 11.79 3.87 -1.04
N TRP A 23 11.26 3.58 0.15
CA TRP A 23 12.05 3.44 1.37
C TRP A 23 11.46 2.38 2.28
N ARG A 24 12.28 1.95 3.24
CA ARG A 24 11.86 0.98 4.26
C ARG A 24 11.62 1.69 5.58
N GLU A 25 10.42 1.52 6.12
CA GLU A 25 9.99 2.06 7.40
C GLU A 25 9.45 0.90 8.25
N ASN A 26 10.05 0.61 9.41
CA ASN A 26 9.59 -0.45 10.32
C ASN A 26 9.39 -1.83 9.66
N ASN A 27 10.31 -2.23 8.77
CA ASN A 27 10.23 -3.44 7.94
C ASN A 27 9.11 -3.45 6.88
N VAL A 28 8.46 -2.32 6.64
CA VAL A 28 7.51 -2.13 5.56
C VAL A 28 8.16 -1.35 4.44
N ASP A 29 8.09 -1.87 3.22
CA ASP A 29 8.48 -1.12 2.03
C ASP A 29 7.34 -0.15 1.63
N VAL A 30 7.71 1.12 1.55
CA VAL A 30 6.81 2.26 1.27
C VAL A 30 7.28 2.91 -0.02
N VAL A 31 6.34 3.07 -0.96
CA VAL A 31 6.56 3.75 -2.24
C VAL A 31 5.73 5.02 -2.26
N GLU A 32 6.29 6.16 -2.64
CA GLU A 32 5.60 7.44 -2.75
C GLU A 32 5.95 8.13 -4.05
N CYS A 33 4.95 8.67 -4.73
CA CYS A 33 5.14 9.58 -5.84
C CYS A 33 5.41 11.00 -5.32
N VAL A 34 6.60 11.54 -5.60
CA VAL A 34 6.98 12.90 -5.17
C VAL A 34 6.23 14.00 -5.92
N LYS A 35 5.55 13.68 -7.03
CA LYS A 35 4.82 14.65 -7.87
C LYS A 35 3.36 14.81 -7.46
N CYS A 36 2.65 13.71 -7.23
CA CYS A 36 1.23 13.75 -6.82
C CYS A 36 0.99 13.41 -5.36
N GLY A 37 2.01 12.98 -4.61
CA GLY A 37 1.89 12.58 -3.21
C GLY A 37 1.24 11.20 -3.01
N HIS A 38 0.98 10.45 -4.08
CA HIS A 38 0.38 9.12 -3.97
C HIS A 38 1.34 8.14 -3.28
N GLN A 39 0.90 7.53 -2.18
CA GLN A 39 1.71 6.62 -1.39
C GLN A 39 1.11 5.21 -1.38
N MET A 40 1.95 4.20 -1.65
CA MET A 40 1.61 2.79 -1.66
C MET A 40 2.45 2.09 -0.59
N ARG A 41 1.77 1.51 0.39
CA ARG A 41 2.41 0.72 1.46
C ARG A 41 2.10 -0.74 1.19
N GLU A 42 3.11 -1.59 1.03
CA GLU A 42 2.89 -3.01 0.78
C GLU A 42 2.19 -3.72 1.95
N ALA A 43 2.33 -3.19 3.18
CA ALA A 43 1.61 -3.70 4.36
C ALA A 43 0.08 -3.61 4.22
N ASP A 44 -0.47 -2.60 3.53
CA ASP A 44 -1.93 -2.46 3.39
C ASP A 44 -2.52 -3.56 2.46
N LYS A 45 -1.72 -4.05 1.49
CA LYS A 45 -2.15 -5.14 0.61
C LYS A 45 -2.36 -6.45 1.36
N GLN A 46 -1.47 -6.78 2.30
CA GLN A 46 -1.61 -8.00 3.10
C GLN A 46 -2.79 -7.91 4.08
N VAL A 47 -3.05 -6.74 4.67
CA VAL A 47 -4.19 -6.53 5.57
C VAL A 47 -5.52 -6.61 4.81
N ARG A 48 -5.63 -5.99 3.63
CA ARG A 48 -6.88 -6.08 2.84
C ARG A 48 -7.19 -7.50 2.35
N ASP A 49 -6.17 -8.25 1.97
CA ASP A 49 -6.34 -9.64 1.53
C ASP A 49 -6.79 -10.52 2.71
N GLN A 50 -6.17 -10.36 3.89
CA GLN A 50 -6.56 -11.09 5.11
C GLN A 50 -7.93 -10.71 5.68
N VAL A 51 -8.40 -9.47 5.49
CA VAL A 51 -9.74 -9.04 5.90
C VAL A 51 -10.82 -9.67 5.01
N ARG A 52 -10.57 -9.85 3.71
CA ARG A 52 -11.51 -10.54 2.80
C ARG A 52 -11.63 -12.03 3.07
N THR A 53 -10.57 -12.69 3.57
CA THR A 53 -10.60 -14.14 3.88
C THR A 53 -11.36 -14.46 5.16
N ASN A 54 -11.48 -13.52 6.10
CA ASN A 54 -12.16 -13.73 7.39
C ASN A 54 -13.60 -13.16 7.45
N GLU A 55 -14.17 -12.68 6.33
CA GLU A 55 -15.57 -12.25 6.26
C GLU A 55 -16.55 -13.42 6.02
N GLN A 56 -16.27 -14.59 6.61
CA GLN A 56 -17.27 -15.62 6.82
C GLN A 56 -17.56 -15.70 8.32
N VAL A 57 -18.84 -15.59 8.64
CA VAL A 57 -19.47 -15.65 9.98
C VAL A 57 -19.63 -14.30 10.70
N ILE A 58 -20.48 -13.43 10.15
CA ILE A 58 -21.29 -12.52 10.97
C ILE A 58 -22.31 -13.42 11.71
N GLY A 59 -21.97 -13.79 12.95
CA GLY A 59 -22.88 -14.53 13.82
C GLY A 59 -24.11 -13.70 14.13
N ILE A 60 -25.26 -14.12 13.61
CA ILE A 60 -26.57 -13.61 14.00
C ILE A 60 -26.80 -14.07 15.45
N PHE A 61 -26.48 -13.21 16.42
CA PHE A 61 -26.87 -13.40 17.81
C PHE A 61 -28.38 -13.21 17.94
N HIS A 62 -29.13 -14.30 18.08
CA HIS A 62 -30.50 -14.28 18.59
C HIS A 62 -30.44 -14.38 20.13
N PRO A 63 -30.90 -13.35 20.87
CA PRO A 63 -31.13 -13.46 22.30
C PRO A 63 -32.55 -14.02 22.54
N GLU A 64 -32.65 -15.09 23.34
CA GLU A 64 -33.88 -15.41 24.09
C GLU A 64 -33.81 -14.78 25.48
#